data_AF-A0A1J5X902-F1
#
_entry.id   AF-A0A1J5X902-F1
#
_cell.length_a   1.000
_cell.length_b   1.000
_cell.length_c   1.000
_cell.angle_alpha   90.00
_cell.angle_beta   90.00
_cell.angle_gamma   90.00
#
_symmetry.space_group_name_H-M   'P 1'
#
loop_
_entity.id
_entity.type
_entity.pdbx_description
1 polymer ?
#
loop_
_entity_poly.entity_id
_entity_poly.type
_entity_poly.pdbx_seq_one_letter_code
_entity_poly.pdbx_strand_id
1 'polypeptide(L)'
;MHNSANKTLPPVAFTQQAYPGVGTSIVAELETGSISLLAITTATIAMACKKCTHQTVIAATHNIGTTRAPCSKCGRLLEIEFYPEYVYPGKKKMGTLVTRNGRCVDIPEMTVQVTCAKCVPGENTSASSMQMAGVRPGEHRLGKCPTCYTELSLRIRKTLFVVELASEKKKKPVDKVKLSPGEPLPETGTCKHYKKSYRWLRFRCCGRLFPCDICHEEEINGPDGDRHVPEMAARMVCGFCSREQNVGETCLCGKGTTKGKQNPFWEGGKGVRNTVALSKKDSKKYKGAGRQKTEKH
;
A
#
# COMPACT_ATOMS: atom_id res chain seq x y z
N MET A 1 14.05 15.76 -42.72
CA MET A 1 14.30 15.67 -41.26
C MET A 1 13.73 16.93 -40.63
N HIS A 2 12.49 16.88 -40.13
CA HIS A 2 11.86 18.06 -39.53
C HIS A 2 12.55 18.38 -38.20
N ASN A 3 13.26 19.51 -38.19
CA ASN A 3 13.85 20.09 -37.00
C ASN A 3 12.70 20.57 -36.11
N SER A 4 12.20 19.70 -35.23
CA SER A 4 11.25 20.08 -34.18
C SER A 4 11.95 21.08 -33.28
N ALA A 5 11.80 22.36 -33.61
CA ALA A 5 12.48 23.46 -32.97
C ALA A 5 12.47 23.30 -31.45
N ASN A 6 13.64 23.37 -30.82
CA ASN A 6 13.80 23.50 -29.37
C ASN A 6 13.14 24.83 -28.96
N LYS A 7 11.82 24.81 -28.72
CA LYS A 7 11.07 26.00 -28.36
C LYS A 7 11.23 26.24 -26.87
N THR A 8 12.12 27.17 -26.56
CA THR A 8 12.32 27.70 -25.21
C THR A 8 11.31 28.81 -24.97
N LEU A 9 10.53 28.71 -23.90
CA LEU A 9 9.50 29.68 -23.53
C LEU A 9 9.87 30.39 -22.22
N PRO A 10 9.35 31.59 -21.94
CA PRO A 10 9.55 32.25 -20.65
C PRO A 10 9.01 31.37 -19.50
N PRO A 11 9.57 31.47 -18.29
CA PRO A 11 9.06 30.75 -17.13
C PRO A 11 7.65 31.24 -16.77
N VAL A 12 6.86 30.36 -16.17
CA VAL A 12 5.54 30.70 -15.62
C VAL A 12 5.58 30.64 -14.09
N ALA A 13 4.64 31.32 -13.44
CA ALA A 13 4.47 31.20 -12.01
C ALA A 13 4.11 29.74 -11.68
N PHE A 14 4.99 29.07 -10.93
CA PHE A 14 4.78 27.70 -10.48
C PHE A 14 4.57 27.69 -8.97
N THR A 15 3.58 26.93 -8.52
CA THR A 15 3.27 26.74 -7.10
C THR A 15 3.01 25.27 -6.89
N GLN A 16 3.88 24.61 -6.13
CA GLN A 16 3.66 23.22 -5.77
C GLN A 16 2.46 23.13 -4.84
N GLN A 17 1.47 22.30 -5.21
CA GLN A 17 0.36 21.93 -4.35
C GLN A 17 0.48 20.46 -4.01
N ALA A 18 0.61 20.16 -2.71
CA ALA A 18 0.57 18.78 -2.26
C ALA A 18 -0.85 18.23 -2.45
N TYR A 19 -1.00 17.13 -3.19
CA TYR A 19 -2.27 16.42 -3.22
C TYR A 19 -2.45 15.65 -1.91
N PRO A 20 -3.49 15.93 -1.11
CA PRO A 20 -3.66 15.32 0.22
C PRO A 20 -4.24 13.89 0.15
N GLY A 21 -4.68 13.44 -1.02
CA GLY A 21 -5.40 12.19 -1.22
C GLY A 21 -4.60 11.12 -1.98
N VAL A 22 -5.34 10.13 -2.45
CA VAL A 22 -4.84 8.95 -3.17
C VAL A 22 -4.89 9.21 -4.67
N GLY A 23 -3.74 9.18 -5.34
CA GLY A 23 -3.66 9.49 -6.77
C GLY A 23 -2.74 8.53 -7.54
N THR A 24 -2.54 8.82 -8.82
CA THR A 24 -1.57 8.13 -9.67
C THR A 24 -0.32 8.98 -9.81
N SER A 25 0.77 8.55 -9.20
CA SER A 25 2.06 9.23 -9.25
C SER A 25 2.73 9.05 -10.59
N ILE A 26 3.22 10.15 -11.16
CA ILE A 26 4.12 10.16 -12.30
C ILE A 26 5.54 10.03 -11.75
N VAL A 27 6.19 8.92 -12.06
CA VAL A 27 7.59 8.66 -11.67
C VAL A 27 8.43 8.58 -12.93
N ALA A 28 9.57 9.26 -12.96
CA ALA A 28 10.46 9.26 -14.11
C ALA A 28 11.89 8.88 -13.76
N GLU A 29 12.54 8.20 -14.71
CA GLU A 29 14.00 8.07 -14.75
C GLU A 29 14.57 9.24 -15.56
N LEU A 30 15.32 10.10 -14.88
CA LEU A 30 15.76 11.40 -15.38
C LEU A 30 17.28 11.45 -15.47
N GLU A 31 17.78 12.01 -16.55
CA GLU A 31 19.17 12.45 -16.69
C GLU A 31 19.17 13.95 -16.95
N THR A 32 19.87 14.70 -16.11
CA THR A 32 19.89 16.17 -16.17
C THR A 32 21.33 16.67 -16.13
N GLY A 33 21.68 17.60 -17.02
CA GLY A 33 22.93 18.35 -16.99
C GLY A 33 22.66 19.83 -16.73
N SER A 34 23.35 20.39 -15.73
CA SER A 34 23.25 21.81 -15.33
C SER A 34 21.84 22.30 -14.93
N ILE A 35 20.92 21.39 -14.57
CA ILE A 35 19.56 21.71 -14.07
C ILE A 35 19.48 21.37 -12.57
N SER A 36 19.03 22.32 -11.73
CA SER A 36 18.87 22.14 -10.27
C SER A 36 17.45 21.78 -9.86
N LEU A 37 16.46 22.35 -10.53
CA LEU A 37 15.04 22.14 -10.28
C LEU A 37 14.30 21.95 -11.61
N LEU A 38 13.33 21.05 -11.61
CA LEU A 38 12.44 20.79 -12.72
C LEU A 38 11.00 20.64 -12.20
N ALA A 39 10.03 21.15 -12.94
CA ALA A 39 8.61 20.90 -12.69
C ALA A 39 7.82 20.86 -14.00
N ILE A 40 6.80 20.01 -14.06
CA ILE A 40 5.93 19.93 -15.24
C ILE A 40 4.90 21.06 -15.17
N THR A 41 4.79 21.87 -16.22
CA THR A 41 3.77 22.93 -16.33
C THR A 41 2.54 22.42 -17.08
N THR A 42 2.76 21.64 -18.15
CA THR A 42 1.72 20.95 -18.92
C THR A 42 2.16 19.54 -19.27
N ALA A 43 1.24 18.58 -19.17
CA ALA A 43 1.42 17.22 -19.65
C ALA A 43 0.27 16.82 -20.56
N THR A 44 0.58 16.33 -21.75
CA THR A 44 -0.38 15.67 -22.62
C THR A 44 -0.45 14.21 -22.21
N ILE A 45 -1.63 13.72 -21.82
CA ILE A 45 -1.81 12.40 -21.19
C ILE A 45 -2.73 11.54 -22.05
N ALA A 46 -2.26 10.36 -22.43
CA ALA A 46 -3.10 9.34 -23.05
C ALA A 46 -3.87 8.58 -21.96
N MET A 47 -5.20 8.76 -21.93
CA MET A 47 -6.07 8.09 -20.97
C MET A 47 -6.91 7.01 -21.63
N ALA A 48 -6.80 5.76 -21.14
CA ALA A 48 -7.70 4.68 -21.54
C ALA A 48 -9.01 4.75 -20.75
N CYS A 49 -10.14 4.76 -21.47
CA CYS A 49 -11.46 4.73 -20.87
C CYS A 49 -11.71 3.42 -20.09
N LYS A 50 -12.21 3.51 -18.86
CA LYS A 50 -12.55 2.32 -18.04
C LYS A 50 -13.73 1.51 -18.63
N LYS A 51 -14.56 2.10 -19.49
CA LYS A 51 -15.72 1.42 -20.11
C LYS A 51 -15.33 0.65 -21.37
N CYS A 52 -14.63 1.30 -22.31
CA CYS A 52 -14.44 0.76 -23.65
C CYS A 52 -12.96 0.62 -24.06
N THR A 53 -12.03 0.85 -23.12
CA THR A 53 -10.56 0.78 -23.26
C THR A 53 -9.93 1.69 -24.32
N HIS A 54 -10.73 2.38 -25.13
CA HIS A 54 -10.27 3.36 -26.10
C HIS A 54 -9.48 4.48 -25.43
N GLN A 55 -8.39 4.89 -26.06
CA GLN A 55 -7.50 5.93 -25.56
C GLN A 55 -7.93 7.29 -26.10
N THR A 56 -7.99 8.26 -25.21
CA THR A 56 -8.25 9.66 -25.55
C THR A 56 -7.13 10.50 -24.94
N VAL A 57 -6.60 11.43 -25.71
CA VAL A 57 -5.52 12.31 -25.27
C VAL A 57 -6.12 13.55 -24.61
N ILE A 58 -5.64 13.90 -23.42
CA ILE A 58 -6.12 15.03 -22.62
C ILE A 58 -4.92 15.83 -22.13
N ALA A 59 -4.95 17.15 -22.32
CA ALA A 59 -3.95 18.05 -21.75
C ALA A 59 -4.27 18.31 -20.28
N ALA A 60 -3.31 18.03 -19.39
CA ALA A 60 -3.40 18.35 -17.97
C ALA A 60 -2.41 19.48 -17.65
N THR A 61 -2.93 20.61 -17.20
CA THR A 61 -2.17 21.84 -16.98
C THR A 61 -2.15 22.17 -15.50
N HIS A 62 -0.99 22.61 -15.01
CA HIS A 62 -0.84 23.14 -13.66
C HIS A 62 -1.83 24.30 -13.41
N ASN A 63 -2.42 24.36 -12.21
CA ASN A 63 -3.35 25.39 -11.76
C ASN A 63 -4.67 25.55 -12.56
N ILE A 64 -5.00 24.67 -13.51
CA ILE A 64 -6.29 24.72 -14.24
C ILE A 64 -7.40 23.91 -13.53
N GLY A 65 -7.05 23.12 -12.52
CA GLY A 65 -8.00 22.23 -11.83
C GLY A 65 -8.38 21.02 -12.68
N THR A 66 -9.62 20.53 -12.52
CA THR A 66 -10.10 19.33 -13.24
C THR A 66 -10.35 19.63 -14.71
N THR A 67 -9.58 19.01 -15.60
CA THR A 67 -9.83 18.99 -17.05
C THR A 67 -10.73 17.82 -17.41
N ARG A 68 -11.69 18.05 -18.32
CA ARG A 68 -12.66 17.03 -18.76
C ARG A 68 -12.65 16.89 -20.27
N ALA A 69 -12.73 15.65 -20.77
CA ALA A 69 -12.90 15.37 -22.19
C ALA A 69 -13.78 14.12 -22.41
N PRO A 70 -14.67 14.12 -23.41
CA PRO A 70 -15.46 12.93 -23.72
C PRO A 70 -14.58 11.86 -24.38
N CYS A 71 -14.79 10.60 -24.03
CA CYS A 71 -14.18 9.48 -24.75
C CYS A 71 -14.68 9.45 -26.19
N SER A 72 -13.77 9.54 -27.15
CA SER A 72 -14.04 9.55 -28.60
C SER A 72 -14.83 8.35 -29.13
N LYS A 73 -14.84 7.22 -28.40
CA LYS A 73 -15.59 6.01 -28.80
C LYS A 73 -16.97 5.89 -28.16
N CYS A 74 -17.08 6.14 -26.86
CA CYS A 74 -18.31 5.84 -26.10
C CYS A 74 -18.97 7.04 -25.44
N GLY A 75 -18.43 8.25 -25.65
CA GLY A 75 -18.93 9.51 -25.09
C GLY A 75 -18.74 9.68 -23.58
N ARG A 76 -18.27 8.64 -22.85
CA ARG A 76 -18.09 8.72 -21.39
C ARG A 76 -17.09 9.83 -21.03
N LEU A 77 -17.48 10.72 -20.13
CA LEU A 77 -16.66 11.84 -19.69
C LEU A 77 -15.46 11.34 -18.87
N LEU A 78 -14.26 11.60 -19.38
CA LEU A 78 -12.99 11.35 -18.71
C LEU A 78 -12.56 12.64 -18.00
N GLU A 79 -12.10 12.52 -16.77
CA GLU A 79 -11.66 13.67 -15.99
C GLU A 79 -10.25 13.42 -15.44
N ILE A 80 -9.43 14.47 -15.47
CA ILE A 80 -8.07 14.46 -14.95
C ILE A 80 -7.77 15.76 -14.22
N GLU A 81 -7.13 15.64 -13.08
CA GLU A 81 -6.61 16.77 -12.32
C GLU A 81 -5.14 16.50 -12.01
N PHE A 82 -4.30 17.53 -12.14
CA PHE A 82 -2.86 17.39 -12.11
C PHE A 82 -2.22 18.25 -11.03
N TYR A 83 -1.46 17.59 -10.17
CA TYR A 83 -0.71 18.17 -9.06
C TYR A 83 0.78 17.96 -9.32
N PRO A 84 1.46 18.87 -10.03
CA PRO A 84 2.89 18.75 -10.29
C PRO A 84 3.71 18.97 -9.01
N GLU A 85 4.89 18.36 -8.97
CA GLU A 85 5.84 18.51 -7.88
C GLU A 85 7.21 18.96 -8.40
N TYR A 86 7.95 19.69 -7.58
CA TYR A 86 9.34 19.96 -7.88
C TYR A 86 10.16 18.67 -7.85
N VAL A 87 11.03 18.55 -8.84
CA VAL A 87 11.98 17.48 -9.06
C VAL A 87 13.37 18.07 -8.95
N TYR A 88 14.19 17.47 -8.10
CA TYR A 88 15.60 17.79 -7.90
C TYR A 88 16.41 16.49 -7.97
N PRO A 89 17.74 16.55 -8.13
CA PRO A 89 18.57 15.35 -8.21
C PRO A 89 18.27 14.35 -7.07
N GLY A 90 17.91 13.12 -7.43
CA GLY A 90 17.53 12.04 -6.50
C GLY A 90 16.02 11.88 -6.26
N LYS A 91 15.19 12.89 -6.51
CA LYS A 91 13.72 12.76 -6.47
C LYS A 91 13.19 12.29 -7.82
N LYS A 92 12.43 11.20 -7.84
CA LYS A 92 11.89 10.60 -9.09
C LYS A 92 10.41 10.92 -9.35
N LYS A 93 9.67 11.34 -8.34
CA LYS A 93 8.25 11.70 -8.46
C LYS A 93 8.11 13.11 -9.04
N MET A 94 7.46 13.22 -10.19
CA MET A 94 7.25 14.48 -10.92
C MET A 94 5.90 15.14 -10.64
N GLY A 95 4.94 14.38 -10.11
CA GLY A 95 3.61 14.88 -9.80
C GLY A 95 2.62 13.75 -9.57
N THR A 96 1.39 14.13 -9.24
CA THR A 96 0.27 13.24 -8.97
C THR A 96 -0.92 13.57 -9.89
N LEU A 97 -1.54 12.55 -10.45
CA LEU A 97 -2.73 12.64 -11.29
C LEU A 97 -3.93 12.03 -10.58
N VAL A 98 -5.03 12.76 -10.54
CA VAL A 98 -6.32 12.26 -10.04
C VAL A 98 -7.22 12.06 -11.24
N THR A 99 -7.70 10.84 -11.45
CA THR A 99 -8.48 10.51 -12.66
C THR A 99 -9.85 9.94 -12.31
N ARG A 100 -10.86 10.32 -13.10
CA ARG A 100 -12.18 9.68 -13.09
C ARG A 100 -12.51 9.09 -14.45
N ASN A 101 -13.19 7.94 -14.45
CA ASN A 101 -13.63 7.19 -15.64
C ASN A 101 -12.53 6.72 -16.63
N GLY A 102 -11.25 7.01 -16.36
CA GLY A 102 -10.12 6.55 -17.17
C GLY A 102 -8.92 6.11 -16.33
N ARG A 103 -7.91 5.56 -16.99
CA ARG A 103 -6.58 5.25 -16.44
C ARG A 103 -5.51 5.86 -17.34
N CYS A 104 -4.46 6.44 -16.75
CA CYS A 104 -3.33 6.95 -17.52
C CYS A 104 -2.54 5.80 -18.13
N VAL A 105 -2.18 5.92 -19.40
CA VAL A 105 -1.42 4.91 -20.14
C VAL A 105 -0.05 5.44 -20.51
N ASP A 106 0.01 6.67 -21.01
CA ASP A 106 1.25 7.27 -21.51
C ASP A 106 1.25 8.80 -21.37
N ILE A 107 2.44 9.40 -21.46
CA ILE A 107 2.66 10.84 -21.54
C ILE A 107 3.45 11.15 -22.82
N PRO A 108 2.78 11.32 -23.97
CA PRO A 108 3.46 11.57 -25.24
C PRO A 108 4.29 12.85 -25.27
N GLU A 109 3.85 13.91 -24.58
CA GLU A 109 4.51 15.21 -24.62
C GLU A 109 4.29 16.02 -23.34
N MET A 110 5.31 16.76 -22.92
CA MET A 110 5.33 17.59 -21.73
C MET A 110 5.95 18.95 -22.03
N THR A 111 5.50 19.97 -21.31
CA THR A 111 6.24 21.21 -21.11
C THR A 111 6.73 21.23 -19.68
N VAL A 112 8.02 21.48 -19.50
CA VAL A 112 8.65 21.52 -18.18
C VAL A 112 9.32 22.86 -17.96
N GLN A 113 9.23 23.37 -16.75
CA GLN A 113 10.02 24.48 -16.28
C GLN A 113 11.28 23.94 -15.62
N VAL A 114 12.43 24.49 -15.99
CA VAL A 114 13.74 24.09 -15.47
C VAL A 114 14.48 25.31 -14.93
N THR A 115 15.25 25.10 -13.87
CA THR A 115 16.12 26.12 -13.27
C THR A 115 17.57 25.72 -13.44
N CYS A 116 18.42 26.65 -13.88
CA CYS A 116 19.85 26.41 -14.03
C CYS A 116 20.52 26.13 -12.68
N ALA A 117 21.41 25.14 -12.63
CA ALA A 117 22.16 24.79 -11.43
C ALA A 117 23.31 25.76 -11.12
N LYS A 118 23.86 26.43 -12.13
CA LYS A 118 24.96 27.40 -11.93
C LYS A 118 24.46 28.76 -11.45
N CYS A 119 23.26 29.15 -11.87
CA CYS A 119 22.61 30.36 -11.39
C CYS A 119 21.88 30.04 -10.09
N VAL A 120 22.65 30.02 -9.00
CA VAL A 120 22.19 29.74 -7.62
C VAL A 120 21.02 30.66 -7.24
N PRO A 121 20.10 30.24 -6.35
CA PRO A 121 18.98 31.08 -5.92
C PRO A 121 19.48 32.20 -5.01
N GLY A 122 19.66 33.38 -5.59
CA GLY A 122 19.85 34.66 -4.90
C GLY A 122 19.05 35.72 -5.66
N GLU A 123 18.00 36.21 -5.01
CA GLU A 123 17.03 37.25 -5.41
C GLU A 123 16.22 37.08 -6.71
N ASN A 124 16.69 36.33 -7.72
CA ASN A 124 16.02 36.26 -9.03
C ASN A 124 15.85 34.84 -9.60
N THR A 125 15.24 33.92 -8.83
CA THR A 125 14.96 32.54 -9.27
C THR A 125 14.18 32.48 -10.59
N SER A 126 13.31 33.45 -10.85
CA SER A 126 12.56 33.58 -12.11
C SER A 126 13.48 33.82 -13.31
N ALA A 127 14.49 34.68 -13.19
CA ALA A 127 15.42 35.01 -14.27
C ALA A 127 16.27 33.81 -14.72
N SER A 128 16.54 32.87 -13.82
CA SER A 128 17.36 31.68 -14.07
C SER A 128 16.55 30.44 -14.47
N SER A 129 15.25 30.62 -14.67
CA SER A 129 14.31 29.56 -15.04
C SER A 129 13.77 29.76 -16.45
N MET A 130 13.47 28.67 -17.13
CA MET A 130 12.90 28.69 -18.48
C MET A 130 11.99 27.48 -18.69
N GLN A 131 11.11 27.57 -19.68
CA GLN A 131 10.29 26.44 -20.11
C GLN A 131 10.91 25.75 -21.33
N MET A 132 10.99 24.42 -21.26
CA MET A 132 11.27 23.53 -22.37
C MET A 132 9.96 22.89 -22.81
N ALA A 133 9.44 23.28 -23.98
CA ALA A 133 8.27 22.67 -24.58
C ALA A 133 8.65 21.46 -25.44
N GLY A 134 7.66 20.58 -25.70
CA GLY A 134 7.85 19.43 -26.58
C GLY A 134 8.80 18.39 -26.01
N VAL A 135 8.89 18.25 -24.68
CA VAL A 135 9.69 17.20 -24.03
C VAL A 135 8.96 15.87 -24.16
N ARG A 136 9.63 14.87 -24.71
CA ARG A 136 9.07 13.54 -24.93
C ARG A 136 9.94 12.49 -24.23
N PRO A 137 9.34 11.47 -23.58
CA PRO A 137 10.10 10.35 -23.05
C PRO A 137 10.94 9.67 -24.15
N GLY A 138 12.19 9.31 -23.84
CA GLY A 138 13.17 8.73 -24.75
C GLY A 138 14.07 9.75 -25.45
N GLU A 139 13.60 10.98 -25.62
CA GLU A 139 14.31 12.03 -26.36
C GLU A 139 15.23 12.88 -25.47
N HIS A 140 16.33 13.37 -26.05
CA HIS A 140 17.25 14.30 -25.40
C HIS A 140 16.88 15.73 -25.76
N ARG A 141 16.65 16.58 -24.76
CA ARG A 141 16.29 17.99 -24.93
C ARG A 141 17.42 18.87 -24.41
N LEU A 142 17.77 19.86 -25.23
CA LEU A 142 18.82 20.82 -24.96
C LEU A 142 18.23 22.23 -24.91
N GLY A 143 18.75 23.05 -24.01
CA GLY A 143 18.45 24.46 -23.93
C GLY A 143 19.66 25.24 -23.44
N LYS A 144 19.58 26.57 -23.45
CA LYS A 144 20.60 27.45 -22.88
C LYS A 144 19.97 28.24 -21.76
N CYS A 145 20.66 28.32 -20.62
CA CYS A 145 20.24 29.19 -19.53
C CYS A 145 20.11 30.64 -20.04
N PRO A 146 18.99 31.32 -19.81
CA PRO A 146 18.80 32.70 -20.26
C PRO A 146 19.76 33.70 -19.60
N THR A 147 20.31 33.36 -18.42
CA THR A 147 21.22 34.23 -17.66
C THR A 147 22.69 33.99 -18.00
N CYS A 148 23.16 32.75 -17.85
CA CYS A 148 24.60 32.42 -17.95
C CYS A 148 24.95 31.64 -19.22
N TYR A 149 23.99 31.40 -20.12
CA TYR A 149 24.15 30.69 -21.39
C TYR A 149 24.70 29.26 -21.30
N THR A 150 24.86 28.73 -20.09
CA THR A 150 25.25 27.33 -19.87
C THR A 150 24.22 26.41 -20.51
N GLU A 151 24.71 25.39 -21.20
CA GLU A 151 23.87 24.35 -21.77
C GLU A 151 23.16 23.56 -20.67
N LEU A 152 21.84 23.49 -20.78
CA LEU A 152 20.95 22.69 -19.96
C LEU A 152 20.56 21.46 -20.76
N SER A 153 20.77 20.27 -20.20
CA SER A 153 20.35 19.02 -20.82
C SER A 153 19.33 18.28 -19.98
N LEU A 154 18.31 17.76 -20.63
CA LEU A 154 17.25 16.98 -20.02
C LEU A 154 16.94 15.77 -20.88
N ARG A 155 16.96 14.59 -20.27
CA ARG A 155 16.42 13.37 -20.86
C ARG A 155 15.53 12.66 -19.86
N ILE A 156 14.27 12.44 -20.26
CA ILE A 156 13.34 11.57 -19.53
C ILE A 156 13.44 10.21 -20.20
N ARG A 157 14.11 9.23 -19.59
CA ARG A 157 14.28 7.91 -20.22
C ARG A 157 12.97 7.14 -20.26
N LYS A 158 12.25 7.15 -19.14
CA LYS A 158 11.02 6.40 -18.95
C LYS A 158 10.12 7.10 -17.95
N THR A 159 8.83 7.08 -18.23
CA THR A 159 7.76 7.48 -17.31
C THR A 159 6.98 6.26 -16.86
N LEU A 160 6.66 6.21 -15.57
CA LEU A 160 5.86 5.16 -14.94
C LEU A 160 4.69 5.80 -14.20
N PHE A 161 3.53 5.18 -14.30
CA PHE A 161 2.36 5.52 -13.51
C PHE A 161 2.26 4.55 -12.34
N VAL A 162 2.48 5.05 -11.14
CA VAL A 162 2.35 4.28 -9.91
C VAL A 162 1.07 4.72 -9.24
N VAL A 163 0.05 3.86 -9.22
CA VAL A 163 -1.12 4.11 -8.39
C VAL A 163 -0.65 4.07 -6.95
N GLU A 164 -0.68 5.21 -6.27
CA GLU A 164 -0.57 5.22 -4.83
C GLU A 164 -1.85 4.54 -4.39
N LEU A 165 -1.76 3.27 -3.99
CA LEU A 165 -2.79 2.73 -3.13
C LEU A 165 -2.74 3.60 -1.89
N ALA A 166 -3.90 3.86 -1.28
CA ALA A 166 -3.90 4.28 0.11
C ALA A 166 -3.14 3.21 0.88
N SER A 167 -1.83 3.39 1.05
CA SER A 167 -1.23 3.14 2.33
C SER A 167 -1.95 4.16 3.18
N GLU A 168 -3.12 3.77 3.70
CA GLU A 168 -3.54 4.28 4.98
C GLU A 168 -2.25 4.36 5.75
N LYS A 169 -1.85 5.57 6.13
CA LYS A 169 -0.85 5.69 7.18
C LYS A 169 -1.42 4.79 8.23
N LYS A 170 -0.86 3.58 8.38
CA LYS A 170 -1.15 2.70 9.49
C LYS A 170 -0.70 3.58 10.63
N LYS A 171 -1.65 4.35 11.21
CA LYS A 171 -1.65 4.63 12.63
C LYS A 171 -1.33 3.26 13.16
N LYS A 172 -0.09 3.07 13.64
CA LYS A 172 0.31 1.77 14.20
C LYS A 172 -0.88 1.39 15.07
N PRO A 173 -1.60 0.30 14.76
CA PRO A 173 -2.79 -0.03 15.51
C PRO A 173 -2.30 -0.12 16.95
N VAL A 174 -2.68 0.88 17.76
CA VAL A 174 -2.35 0.87 19.17
C VAL A 174 -3.31 -0.17 19.70
N ASP A 175 -2.83 -1.41 19.73
CA ASP A 175 -3.52 -2.47 20.44
C ASP A 175 -3.79 -1.89 21.84
N LYS A 176 -5.07 -1.77 22.23
CA LYS A 176 -5.47 -1.24 23.56
C LYS A 176 -4.82 -2.05 24.70
N VAL A 177 -4.30 -3.24 24.37
CA VAL A 177 -3.60 -4.16 25.26
C VAL A 177 -2.09 -4.10 24.99
N LYS A 178 -1.33 -3.74 26.02
CA LYS A 178 0.13 -3.89 26.03
C LYS A 178 0.45 -5.37 26.18
N LEU A 179 1.17 -5.95 25.20
CA LEU A 179 1.66 -7.32 25.28
C LEU A 179 3.02 -7.34 25.99
N SER A 180 3.08 -8.07 27.10
CA SER A 180 4.32 -8.40 27.84
C SER A 180 4.64 -9.88 27.62
N PRO A 181 5.64 -10.22 26.79
CA PRO A 181 6.03 -11.62 26.59
C PRO A 181 6.34 -12.30 27.93
N GLY A 182 5.69 -13.44 28.19
CA GLY A 182 5.79 -14.19 29.45
C GLY A 182 4.55 -14.08 30.34
N GLU A 183 3.73 -13.03 30.18
CA GLU A 183 2.50 -12.85 30.96
C GLU A 183 1.26 -13.35 30.21
N PRO A 184 0.25 -13.87 30.90
CA PRO A 184 -1.00 -14.29 30.28
C PRO A 184 -1.83 -13.07 29.80
N LEU A 185 -2.58 -13.25 28.73
CA LEU A 185 -3.59 -12.28 28.30
C LEU A 185 -4.75 -12.23 29.30
N PRO A 186 -5.55 -11.14 29.30
CA PRO A 186 -6.82 -11.10 30.03
C PRO A 186 -7.67 -12.33 29.72
N GLU A 187 -8.21 -12.95 30.78
CA GLU A 187 -8.99 -14.19 30.69
C GLU A 187 -8.30 -15.30 29.89
N THR A 188 -6.95 -15.34 29.90
CA THR A 188 -6.12 -16.27 29.11
C THR A 188 -6.41 -16.25 27.60
N GLY A 189 -6.89 -15.12 27.10
CA GLY A 189 -7.21 -14.93 25.68
C GLY A 189 -8.60 -15.42 25.26
N THR A 190 -9.45 -15.82 26.21
CA THR A 190 -10.84 -16.23 25.92
C THR A 190 -11.74 -15.00 25.69
N CYS A 191 -12.94 -15.24 25.16
CA CYS A 191 -13.99 -14.23 25.03
C CYS A 191 -15.38 -14.85 25.17
N LYS A 192 -16.42 -14.00 25.17
CA LYS A 192 -17.83 -14.42 25.23
C LYS A 192 -18.21 -15.40 24.11
N HIS A 193 -17.62 -15.25 22.91
CA HIS A 193 -17.90 -16.10 21.77
C HIS A 193 -17.15 -17.43 21.84
N TYR A 194 -15.83 -17.40 22.12
CA TYR A 194 -14.96 -18.58 22.13
C TYR A 194 -14.28 -18.82 23.49
N LYS A 195 -15.04 -19.37 24.43
CA LYS A 195 -14.57 -19.77 25.79
C LYS A 195 -13.48 -20.85 25.81
N LYS A 196 -13.24 -21.52 24.67
CA LYS A 196 -12.25 -22.60 24.50
C LYS A 196 -11.05 -22.17 23.65
N SER A 197 -10.99 -20.91 23.23
CA SER A 197 -9.86 -20.34 22.48
C SER A 197 -8.96 -19.59 23.45
N TYR A 198 -7.67 -19.95 23.48
CA TYR A 198 -6.64 -19.30 24.30
C TYR A 198 -5.69 -18.52 23.40
N ARG A 199 -6.23 -17.87 22.37
CA ARG A 199 -5.45 -17.11 21.39
C ARG A 199 -6.22 -15.86 20.98
N TRP A 200 -5.48 -14.78 20.79
CA TRP A 200 -5.97 -13.61 20.07
C TRP A 200 -5.42 -13.64 18.65
N LEU A 201 -6.18 -13.10 17.70
CA LEU A 201 -5.88 -13.07 16.28
C LEU A 201 -5.45 -11.65 15.87
N ARG A 202 -4.36 -11.54 15.12
CA ARG A 202 -3.98 -10.29 14.46
C ARG A 202 -4.53 -10.29 13.04
N PHE A 203 -5.55 -9.48 12.81
CA PHE A 203 -6.24 -9.40 11.51
C PHE A 203 -5.39 -8.61 10.51
N ARG A 204 -5.32 -9.08 9.25
CA ARG A 204 -4.48 -8.43 8.22
C ARG A 204 -5.06 -7.11 7.73
N CYS A 205 -6.38 -7.01 7.67
CA CYS A 205 -7.13 -5.84 7.24
C CYS A 205 -6.79 -4.58 8.04
N CYS A 206 -6.89 -4.62 9.38
CA CYS A 206 -6.63 -3.47 10.24
C CYS A 206 -5.35 -3.58 11.09
N GLY A 207 -4.72 -4.76 11.14
CA GLY A 207 -3.53 -5.01 11.94
C GLY A 207 -3.76 -5.07 13.45
N ARG A 208 -5.00 -4.99 13.94
CA ARG A 208 -5.35 -5.00 15.37
C ARG A 208 -5.52 -6.43 15.91
N LEU A 209 -5.40 -6.59 17.23
CA LEU A 209 -5.64 -7.85 17.94
C LEU A 209 -7.06 -7.97 18.49
N PHE A 210 -7.68 -9.12 18.26
CA PHE A 210 -8.98 -9.47 18.84
C PHE A 210 -9.02 -10.93 19.30
N PRO A 211 -9.82 -11.28 20.32
CA PRO A 211 -9.97 -12.68 20.78
C PRO A 211 -10.54 -13.62 19.71
N CYS A 212 -11.37 -13.11 18.81
CA CYS A 212 -11.97 -13.86 17.72
C CYS A 212 -12.38 -12.94 16.55
N ASP A 213 -12.80 -13.57 15.45
CA ASP A 213 -13.42 -12.96 14.28
C ASP A 213 -14.72 -12.22 14.61
N ILE A 214 -15.59 -12.81 15.44
CA ILE A 214 -16.86 -12.17 15.83
C ILE A 214 -16.59 -10.89 16.64
N CYS A 215 -15.63 -10.90 17.58
CA CYS A 215 -15.20 -9.70 18.30
C CYS A 215 -14.66 -8.61 17.36
N HIS A 216 -13.96 -9.02 16.29
CA HIS A 216 -13.46 -8.09 15.29
C HIS A 216 -14.62 -7.47 14.49
N GLU A 217 -15.55 -8.29 14.03
CA GLU A 217 -16.74 -7.84 13.30
C GLU A 217 -17.64 -6.90 14.11
N GLU A 218 -17.83 -7.18 15.41
CA GLU A 218 -18.58 -6.32 16.31
C GLU A 218 -17.95 -4.91 16.45
N GLU A 219 -16.61 -4.82 16.52
CA GLU A 219 -15.91 -3.54 16.64
C GLU A 219 -15.94 -2.73 15.34
N ILE A 220 -15.75 -3.38 14.18
CA ILE A 220 -15.71 -2.67 12.88
C ILE A 220 -17.09 -2.22 12.40
N ASN A 221 -18.16 -2.91 12.82
CA ASN A 221 -19.54 -2.56 12.51
C ASN A 221 -20.18 -1.64 13.57
N GLY A 222 -19.46 -1.34 14.66
CA GLY A 222 -19.90 -0.43 15.71
C GLY A 222 -19.99 1.04 15.25
N PRO A 223 -20.64 1.91 16.05
CA PRO A 223 -20.79 3.34 15.74
C PRO A 223 -19.45 4.08 15.58
N ASP A 224 -18.42 3.64 16.30
CA ASP A 224 -17.05 4.17 16.23
C ASP A 224 -16.09 3.26 15.42
N GLY A 225 -16.65 2.30 14.67
CA GLY A 225 -15.92 1.25 13.96
C GLY A 225 -15.31 1.71 12.64
N ASP A 226 -14.12 1.19 12.35
CA ASP A 226 -13.46 1.34 11.06
C ASP A 226 -14.04 0.32 10.07
N ARG A 227 -15.03 0.71 9.26
CA ARG A 227 -15.76 -0.21 8.37
C ARG A 227 -14.87 -0.72 7.25
N HIS A 228 -14.49 -2.01 7.32
CA HIS A 228 -13.69 -2.66 6.29
C HIS A 228 -14.09 -4.13 6.07
N VAL A 229 -13.65 -4.72 4.95
CA VAL A 229 -13.86 -6.14 4.64
C VAL A 229 -12.95 -7.00 5.53
N PRO A 230 -13.49 -7.94 6.32
CA PRO A 230 -12.68 -8.77 7.21
C PRO A 230 -11.77 -9.71 6.40
N GLU A 231 -10.48 -9.69 6.72
CA GLU A 231 -9.49 -10.62 6.15
C GLU A 231 -9.03 -11.64 7.19
N MET A 232 -8.73 -12.87 6.75
CA MET A 232 -8.23 -13.91 7.66
C MET A 232 -6.91 -13.50 8.34
N ALA A 233 -6.86 -13.71 9.65
CA ALA A 233 -5.64 -13.53 10.43
C ALA A 233 -4.62 -14.63 10.11
N ALA A 234 -3.36 -14.23 9.88
CA ALA A 234 -2.24 -15.17 9.72
C ALA A 234 -1.31 -15.26 10.93
N ARG A 235 -1.43 -14.29 11.86
CA ARG A 235 -0.68 -14.27 13.12
C ARG A 235 -1.65 -14.34 14.29
N MET A 236 -1.21 -14.98 15.36
CA MET A 236 -1.94 -15.06 16.63
C MET A 236 -1.01 -14.75 17.80
N VAL A 237 -1.60 -14.33 18.91
CA VAL A 237 -0.93 -14.12 20.20
C VAL A 237 -1.43 -15.18 21.18
N CYS A 238 -0.49 -15.86 21.82
CA CYS A 238 -0.80 -16.89 22.81
C CYS A 238 -1.39 -16.27 24.07
N GLY A 239 -2.54 -16.79 24.52
CA GLY A 239 -3.23 -16.33 25.72
C GLY A 239 -2.51 -16.60 27.04
N PHE A 240 -1.47 -17.44 27.04
CA PHE A 240 -0.75 -17.82 28.25
C PHE A 240 0.60 -17.13 28.44
N CYS A 241 1.24 -16.67 27.36
CA CYS A 241 2.56 -16.06 27.41
C CYS A 241 2.69 -14.81 26.54
N SER A 242 1.57 -14.34 25.97
CA SER A 242 1.50 -13.15 25.11
C SER A 242 2.49 -13.11 23.94
N ARG A 243 3.02 -14.27 23.54
CA ARG A 243 3.95 -14.39 22.41
C ARG A 243 3.18 -14.43 21.10
N GLU A 244 3.60 -13.59 20.16
CA GLU A 244 3.06 -13.56 18.80
C GLU A 244 3.75 -14.61 17.91
N GLN A 245 2.97 -15.36 17.14
CA GLN A 245 3.43 -16.40 16.21
C GLN A 245 2.44 -16.59 15.06
N ASN A 246 2.78 -17.42 14.07
CA ASN A 246 1.80 -17.80 13.04
C ASN A 246 0.64 -18.59 13.66
N VAL A 247 -0.54 -18.49 13.05
CA VAL A 247 -1.71 -19.26 13.48
C VAL A 247 -1.39 -20.76 13.44
N GLY A 248 -1.61 -21.44 14.56
CA GLY A 248 -1.37 -22.87 14.71
C GLY A 248 -2.01 -23.44 15.99
N GLU A 249 -1.96 -24.76 16.15
CA GLU A 249 -2.63 -25.44 17.27
C GLU A 249 -1.91 -25.28 18.62
N THR A 250 -0.59 -25.08 18.60
CA THR A 250 0.23 -25.02 19.80
C THR A 250 1.16 -23.81 19.78
N CYS A 251 1.34 -23.18 20.93
CA CYS A 251 2.32 -22.12 21.09
C CYS A 251 3.73 -22.68 21.26
N LEU A 252 4.76 -21.90 20.91
CA LEU A 252 6.16 -22.22 21.23
C LEU A 252 6.44 -22.40 22.74
N CYS A 253 5.54 -21.94 23.62
CA CYS A 253 5.62 -22.24 25.06
C CYS A 253 5.04 -23.61 25.45
N GLY A 254 4.59 -24.42 24.47
CA GLY A 254 4.07 -25.76 24.67
C GLY A 254 2.57 -25.85 24.99
N LYS A 255 1.88 -24.72 25.20
CA LYS A 255 0.43 -24.72 25.48
C LYS A 255 -0.40 -24.70 24.20
N GLY A 256 -1.48 -25.50 24.17
CA GLY A 256 -2.45 -25.53 23.08
C GLY A 256 -3.25 -24.22 23.01
N THR A 257 -3.50 -23.74 21.79
CA THR A 257 -4.24 -22.49 21.54
C THR A 257 -5.75 -22.66 21.56
N THR A 258 -6.20 -23.91 21.57
CA THR A 258 -7.58 -24.28 21.82
C THR A 258 -7.62 -25.36 22.89
N LYS A 259 -8.72 -25.41 23.65
CA LYS A 259 -8.99 -26.55 24.52
C LYS A 259 -9.24 -27.75 23.61
N GLY A 260 -8.23 -28.61 23.48
CA GLY A 260 -8.34 -29.83 22.67
C GLY A 260 -9.58 -30.64 23.04
N LYS A 261 -10.14 -31.37 22.07
CA LYS A 261 -11.12 -32.43 22.35
C LYS A 261 -10.40 -33.53 23.13
N GLN A 262 -10.27 -33.37 24.44
CA GLN A 262 -9.94 -34.50 25.29
C GLN A 262 -11.13 -35.44 25.20
N ASN A 263 -10.97 -36.54 24.48
CA ASN A 263 -11.89 -37.65 24.56
C ASN A 263 -11.61 -38.28 25.93
N PRO A 264 -12.46 -38.09 26.95
CA PRO A 264 -12.12 -38.43 28.34
C PRO A 264 -11.74 -39.90 28.50
N PHE A 265 -12.24 -40.74 27.59
CA PHE A 265 -12.06 -42.17 27.55
C PHE A 265 -10.68 -42.64 27.05
N TRP A 266 -9.83 -41.76 26.51
CA TRP A 266 -8.55 -42.12 25.91
C TRP A 266 -7.43 -41.21 26.44
N GLU A 267 -6.36 -41.80 26.96
CA GLU A 267 -5.21 -41.03 27.42
C GLU A 267 -4.38 -40.55 26.22
N GLY A 268 -4.60 -39.29 25.83
CA GLY A 268 -3.60 -38.48 25.14
C GLY A 268 -2.91 -39.14 23.94
N GLY A 269 -3.67 -39.79 23.06
CA GLY A 269 -3.15 -40.31 21.78
C GLY A 269 -2.33 -41.61 21.86
N LYS A 270 -2.11 -42.21 23.04
CA LYS A 270 -1.35 -43.48 23.18
C LYS A 270 -2.20 -44.75 22.94
N GLY A 271 -3.46 -44.62 22.55
CA GLY A 271 -4.34 -45.77 22.28
C GLY A 271 -4.69 -46.59 23.52
N VAL A 272 -4.43 -46.08 24.73
CA VAL A 272 -4.81 -46.70 26.00
C VAL A 272 -6.04 -45.97 26.56
N ARG A 273 -7.06 -46.74 26.94
CA ARG A 273 -8.32 -46.20 27.45
C ARG A 273 -8.17 -45.79 28.91
N ASN A 274 -8.68 -44.61 29.27
CA ASN A 274 -8.71 -44.15 30.66
C ASN A 274 -9.88 -44.83 31.39
N THR A 275 -9.56 -45.83 32.23
CA THR A 275 -10.56 -46.60 32.97
C THR A 275 -11.20 -45.80 34.11
N VAL A 276 -10.53 -44.74 34.60
CA VAL A 276 -11.05 -43.84 35.65
C VAL A 276 -12.17 -42.98 35.09
N ALA A 277 -12.03 -42.49 33.86
CA ALA A 277 -13.02 -41.67 33.18
C ALA A 277 -14.22 -42.46 32.60
N LEU A 278 -14.12 -43.79 32.48
CA LEU A 278 -15.21 -44.65 32.02
C LEU A 278 -16.23 -44.90 33.15
N SER A 279 -17.52 -44.86 32.81
CA SER A 279 -18.61 -45.22 33.73
C SER A 279 -18.46 -46.66 34.23
N LYS A 280 -18.87 -46.93 35.48
CA LYS A 280 -18.86 -48.30 36.05
C LYS A 280 -19.73 -49.29 35.24
N LYS A 281 -20.75 -48.79 34.53
CA LYS A 281 -21.66 -49.59 33.69
C LYS A 281 -21.14 -49.79 32.26
N ASP A 282 -19.99 -49.21 31.91
CA ASP A 282 -19.46 -49.32 30.56
C ASP A 282 -18.81 -50.70 30.37
N SER A 283 -19.37 -51.50 29.45
CA SER A 283 -18.89 -52.84 29.08
C SER A 283 -17.41 -52.89 28.64
N LYS A 284 -16.83 -51.74 28.25
CA LYS A 284 -15.45 -51.64 27.76
C LYS A 284 -14.45 -51.27 28.86
N LYS A 285 -14.91 -50.90 30.07
CA LYS A 285 -14.05 -50.43 31.18
C LYS A 285 -13.04 -51.47 31.66
N TYR A 286 -13.45 -52.74 31.73
CA TYR A 286 -12.60 -53.84 32.22
C TYR A 286 -12.10 -54.77 31.10
N LYS A 287 -12.42 -54.46 29.84
CA LYS A 287 -12.01 -55.27 28.69
C LYS A 287 -10.54 -55.05 28.37
N GLY A 288 -9.72 -56.10 28.58
CA GLY A 288 -8.30 -56.14 28.18
C GLY A 288 -7.29 -55.85 29.29
N ALA A 289 -7.71 -55.70 30.55
CA ALA A 289 -6.84 -55.40 31.69
C ALA A 289 -5.80 -56.50 32.04
N GLY A 290 -5.80 -57.64 31.34
CA GLY A 290 -4.90 -58.77 31.60
C GLY A 290 -3.87 -59.09 30.51
N ARG A 291 -3.71 -58.26 29.47
CA ARG A 291 -2.69 -58.54 28.43
C ARG A 291 -1.38 -57.83 28.76
N GLN A 292 -0.46 -58.52 29.42
CA GLN A 292 0.95 -58.12 29.51
C GLN A 292 1.54 -58.07 28.09
N LYS A 293 2.18 -56.94 27.74
CA LYS A 293 2.96 -56.84 26.50
C LYS A 293 4.24 -57.67 26.69
N THR A 294 4.43 -58.69 25.89
CA THR A 294 5.75 -59.30 25.71
C THR A 294 6.61 -58.33 24.89
N GLU A 295 7.70 -57.84 25.49
CA GLU A 295 8.76 -57.15 24.76
C GLU A 295 9.47 -58.18 23.88
N LYS A 296 9.57 -57.90 22.57
CA LYS A 296 10.46 -58.65 21.68
C LYS A 296 11.79 -57.90 21.64
N HIS A 297 12.85 -58.63 21.99
CA HIS A 297 14.26 -58.22 21.90
C HIS A 297 14.67 -57.87 20.47
#